data_AF-A0A1B8FW77-F1
#
_entry.id   AF-A0A1B8FW77-F1
#
_cell.length_a   1.000
_cell.length_b   1.000
_cell.length_c   1.000
_cell.angle_alpha   90.00
_cell.angle_beta   90.00
_cell.angle_gamma   90.00
#
_symmetry.space_group_name_H-M   'P 1'
#
loop_
_entity.id
_entity.type
_entity.pdbx_description
1 polymer ?
#
loop_
_entity_poly.entity_id
_entity_poly.type
_entity_poly.pdbx_seq_one_letter_code
_entity_poly.pdbx_strand_id
1 'polypeptide(L)'
;MDHTPWLIRQILLRSASQVYKDLELTGKLLRAQQDWLQTVFIKPGGLSVDMQRGHALSLVEEKNPLSYFDLAAGMIEAADDSEGKGTCKNVGVWPRNGPAAHCFASAWA
;
A
#
# COMPACT_ATOMS: atom_id res chain seq x y z
N MET A 1 -20.41 2.18 14.67
CA MET A 1 -20.85 2.67 13.33
C MET A 1 -22.32 2.30 13.17
N ASP A 2 -23.17 2.75 14.09
CA ASP A 2 -24.48 2.08 14.32
C ASP A 2 -25.68 2.93 13.86
N HIS A 3 -25.41 4.14 13.34
CA HIS A 3 -26.44 5.10 12.92
C HIS A 3 -26.39 5.46 11.42
N THR A 4 -25.77 4.64 10.57
CA THR A 4 -25.79 4.89 9.12
C THR A 4 -27.00 4.18 8.49
N PRO A 5 -27.95 4.91 7.88
CA PRO A 5 -29.08 4.32 7.18
C PRO A 5 -28.64 3.29 6.14
N TRP A 6 -29.38 2.19 6.02
CA TRP A 6 -29.02 1.05 5.15
C TRP A 6 -28.72 1.48 3.71
N LEU A 7 -29.51 2.40 3.14
CA LEU A 7 -29.31 2.87 1.77
C LEU A 7 -27.98 3.60 1.58
N ILE A 8 -27.62 4.48 2.53
CA ILE A 8 -26.36 5.23 2.50
C ILE A 8 -25.18 4.27 2.67
N ARG A 9 -25.32 3.28 3.55
CA ARG A 9 -24.32 2.22 3.71
C ARG A 9 -24.10 1.44 2.40
N GLN A 10 -25.16 1.10 1.66
CA GLN A 10 -25.04 0.43 0.36
C GLN A 10 -24.30 1.28 -0.67
N ILE A 11 -24.60 2.58 -0.73
CA ILE A 11 -23.92 3.51 -1.63
C ILE A 11 -22.42 3.59 -1.29
N LEU A 12 -22.08 3.75 -0.01
CA LEU A 12 -20.69 3.81 0.45
C LEU A 12 -19.91 2.52 0.17
N LEU A 13 -20.54 1.36 0.40
CA LEU A 13 -19.92 0.07 0.11
C LEU A 13 -19.71 -0.12 -1.40
N ARG A 14 -20.68 0.28 -2.22
CA ARG A 14 -20.54 0.23 -3.68
C ARG A 14 -19.45 1.16 -4.19
N SER A 15 -19.38 2.40 -3.70
CA SER A 15 -18.33 3.35 -4.08
C SER A 15 -16.95 2.82 -3.69
N ALA A 16 -16.81 2.29 -2.47
CA ALA A 16 -15.56 1.68 -2.02
C ALA A 16 -15.18 0.46 -2.87
N SER A 17 -16.15 -0.40 -3.23
CA SER A 17 -15.90 -1.59 -4.05
C SER A 17 -15.35 -1.25 -5.45
N GLN A 18 -15.76 -0.11 -6.02
CA GLN A 18 -15.31 0.30 -7.34
C GLN A 18 -13.83 0.70 -7.34
N VAL A 19 -13.33 1.30 -6.25
CA VAL A 19 -11.90 1.65 -6.11
C VAL A 19 -11.04 0.39 -6.09
N TYR A 20 -11.43 -0.63 -5.31
CA TYR A 20 -10.70 -1.90 -5.29
C TYR A 20 -10.76 -2.64 -6.62
N LYS A 21 -11.92 -2.60 -7.30
CA LYS A 21 -12.10 -3.20 -8.62
C LYS A 21 -11.19 -2.56 -9.67
N ASP A 22 -11.01 -1.24 -9.61
CA ASP A 22 -10.13 -0.52 -10.53
C ASP A 22 -8.65 -0.92 -10.36
N LEU A 23 -8.19 -1.06 -9.10
CA LEU A 23 -6.85 -1.55 -8.79
C LEU A 23 -6.64 -2.99 -9.29
N GLU A 24 -7.65 -3.85 -9.18
CA GLU A 24 -7.59 -5.22 -9.68
C GLU A 24 -7.46 -5.26 -11.22
N LEU A 25 -8.30 -4.49 -11.92
CA LEU A 25 -8.29 -4.42 -13.38
C LEU A 25 -6.98 -3.82 -13.91
N THR A 26 -6.50 -2.74 -13.29
CA THR A 26 -5.20 -2.13 -13.63
C THR A 26 -4.06 -3.13 -13.40
N GLY A 27 -4.11 -3.88 -12.30
CA GLY A 27 -3.14 -4.94 -12.03
C GLY A 27 -3.16 -6.07 -13.05
N LYS A 28 -4.33 -6.42 -13.63
CA LYS A 28 -4.43 -7.40 -14.72
C LYS A 28 -3.89 -6.83 -16.02
N LEU A 29 -4.21 -5.57 -16.32
CA LEU A 29 -3.73 -4.88 -17.52
C LEU A 29 -2.21 -4.78 -17.53
N LEU A 30 -1.60 -4.33 -16.43
CA LEU A 30 -0.13 -4.22 -16.33
C LEU A 30 0.54 -5.59 -16.42
N ARG A 31 -0.07 -6.65 -15.86
CA ARG A 31 0.43 -8.03 -16.01
C ARG A 31 0.32 -8.55 -17.44
N ALA A 32 -0.65 -8.09 -18.22
CA ALA A 32 -0.77 -8.44 -19.63
C ALA A 32 0.26 -7.71 -20.51
N GLN A 33 0.89 -6.64 -20.01
CA GLN A 33 1.88 -5.83 -20.73
C GLN A 33 3.33 -6.15 -20.30
N GLN A 34 3.54 -7.29 -19.63
CA GLN A 34 4.85 -7.71 -19.11
C GLN A 34 5.91 -7.93 -20.19
N ASP A 35 5.49 -8.16 -21.43
CA ASP A 35 6.40 -8.41 -22.56
C ASP A 35 7.31 -7.21 -22.87
N TRP A 36 6.88 -5.98 -22.55
CA TRP A 36 7.66 -4.76 -22.81
C TRP A 36 7.85 -3.88 -21.58
N LEU A 37 7.03 -4.02 -20.53
CA LEU A 37 7.10 -3.21 -19.33
C LEU A 37 7.36 -4.06 -18.10
N GLN A 38 8.54 -3.88 -17.50
CA GLN A 38 8.84 -4.45 -16.19
C GLN A 38 8.17 -3.60 -15.11
N THR A 39 7.25 -4.21 -14.36
CA THR A 39 6.48 -3.52 -13.32
C THR A 39 6.64 -4.22 -11.98
N VAL A 40 6.81 -3.45 -10.90
CA VAL A 40 6.74 -3.93 -9.52
C VAL A 40 5.41 -3.48 -8.91
N PHE A 41 4.64 -4.41 -8.35
CA PHE A 41 3.33 -4.09 -7.76
C PHE A 41 3.47 -3.86 -6.26
N ILE A 42 3.48 -2.60 -5.85
CA ILE A 42 3.64 -2.24 -4.44
C ILE A 42 2.27 -2.11 -3.78
N LYS A 43 2.03 -2.86 -2.71
CA LYS A 43 0.79 -2.84 -1.93
C LYS A 43 1.12 -2.44 -0.49
N PRO A 44 1.08 -1.15 -0.17
CA PRO A 44 1.26 -0.70 1.21
C PRO A 44 -0.01 -1.01 2.01
N GLY A 45 0.15 -1.20 3.32
CA GLY A 45 -0.99 -1.12 4.21
C GLY A 45 -1.27 0.32 4.66
N GLY A 46 -1.81 0.50 5.87
CA GLY A 46 -2.23 1.81 6.37
C GLY A 46 -1.09 2.83 6.40
N LEU A 47 -1.31 3.99 5.77
CA LEU A 47 -0.33 5.07 5.68
C LEU A 47 -0.56 6.14 6.77
N SER A 48 0.53 6.70 7.29
CA SER A 48 0.52 7.83 8.21
C SER A 48 1.54 8.89 7.80
N VAL A 49 1.24 10.15 8.14
CA VAL A 49 2.19 11.26 8.04
C VAL A 49 3.08 11.22 9.27
N ASP A 50 4.27 10.63 9.13
CA ASP A 50 5.26 10.47 10.20
C ASP A 50 6.67 10.52 9.61
N MET A 51 7.69 10.68 10.46
CA MET A 51 9.10 10.65 10.05
C MET A 51 9.52 9.28 9.53
N GLN A 52 10.58 9.25 8.72
CA GLN A 52 11.17 8.01 8.22
C GLN A 52 11.76 7.20 9.38
N ARG A 53 11.27 5.98 9.60
CA ARG A 53 11.77 5.08 10.66
C ARG A 53 12.50 3.86 10.09
N GLY A 54 12.58 3.73 8.77
CA GLY A 54 13.24 2.64 8.06
C GLY A 54 12.23 1.64 7.51
N HIS A 55 12.55 1.08 6.34
CA HIS A 55 11.67 0.20 5.58
C HIS A 55 12.33 -1.16 5.33
N ALA A 56 11.50 -2.15 5.00
CA ALA A 56 11.92 -3.44 4.46
C ALA A 56 10.86 -3.95 3.48
N LEU A 57 11.32 -4.69 2.47
CA LEU A 57 10.45 -5.31 1.48
C LEU A 57 10.08 -6.73 1.94
N SER A 58 8.81 -7.09 1.84
CA SER A 58 8.31 -8.43 2.13
C SER A 58 7.34 -8.89 1.04
N LEU A 59 7.38 -10.17 0.71
CA LEU A 59 6.46 -10.78 -0.26
C LEU A 59 5.26 -11.46 0.42
N VAL A 60 5.27 -11.60 1.75
CA VAL A 60 4.32 -12.45 2.50
C VAL A 60 3.65 -11.69 3.64
N GLU A 61 4.35 -10.78 4.31
CA GLU A 61 3.85 -10.12 5.52
C GLU A 61 3.58 -8.63 5.28
N GLU A 62 2.45 -8.15 5.82
CA GLU A 62 2.08 -6.74 5.86
C GLU A 62 2.02 -6.27 7.32
N LYS A 63 2.80 -5.23 7.69
CA LYS A 63 2.74 -4.60 9.02
C LYS A 63 2.41 -3.11 8.87
N ASN A 64 1.46 -2.66 9.69
CA ASN A 64 0.92 -1.30 9.69
C ASN A 64 1.07 -0.63 11.06
N PRO A 65 1.04 0.72 11.11
CA PRO A 65 1.07 1.70 10.02
C PRO A 65 2.48 2.03 9.46
N LEU A 66 2.54 2.43 8.19
CA LEU A 66 3.76 2.80 7.43
C LEU A 66 3.82 4.32 7.16
N SER A 67 5.00 4.92 7.23
CA SER A 67 5.19 6.34 6.84
C SER A 67 5.25 6.49 5.31
N TYR A 68 4.78 7.64 4.79
CA TYR A 68 4.98 8.02 3.39
C TYR A 68 6.45 8.02 2.96
N PHE A 69 7.37 8.45 3.84
CA PHE A 69 8.80 8.47 3.53
C PHE A 69 9.39 7.05 3.48
N ASP A 70 8.92 6.16 4.35
CA ASP A 70 9.33 4.76 4.34
C ASP A 70 8.80 4.02 3.11
N LEU A 71 7.57 4.34 2.68
CA LEU A 71 7.02 3.84 1.43
C LEU A 71 7.86 4.29 0.23
N ALA A 72 8.13 5.59 0.10
CA ALA A 72 8.89 6.13 -1.02
C ALA A 72 10.30 5.52 -1.10
N ALA A 73 10.96 5.36 0.04
CA ALA A 73 12.27 4.72 0.09
C ALA A 73 12.21 3.25 -0.34
N GLY A 74 11.18 2.50 0.10
CA GLY A 74 10.95 1.13 -0.38
C GLY A 74 10.60 1.04 -1.86
N MET A 75 9.93 2.05 -2.42
CA MET A 75 9.68 2.12 -3.87
C MET A 75 10.97 2.31 -4.67
N ILE A 76 11.91 3.12 -4.14
CA ILE A 76 13.23 3.34 -4.76
C ILE A 76 14.06 2.06 -4.66
N GLU A 77 14.12 1.42 -3.48
CA GLU A 77 14.83 0.14 -3.29
C GLU A 77 14.28 -0.95 -4.22
N ALA A 78 12.96 -1.03 -4.38
CA ALA A 78 12.34 -1.98 -5.29
C ALA A 78 12.58 -1.68 -6.77
N ALA A 79 12.81 -0.42 -7.14
CA ALA A 79 13.13 -0.02 -8.50
C ALA A 79 14.61 -0.26 -8.85
N ASP A 80 15.50 -0.10 -7.88
CA ASP A 80 16.96 -0.29 -8.03
C ASP A 80 17.40 -1.76 -7.88
N ASP A 81 16.49 -2.69 -7.56
CA ASP A 81 16.78 -4.12 -7.45
C ASP A 81 17.14 -4.76 -8.80
N SER A 82 18.44 -4.74 -9.11
CA SER A 82 19.04 -5.32 -10.31
C SER A 82 18.86 -6.84 -10.44
N GLU A 83 18.52 -7.54 -9.36
CA GLU A 83 18.30 -8.99 -9.39
C GLU A 83 16.88 -9.37 -9.83
N GLY A 84 16.02 -8.37 -10.03
CA GLY A 84 14.66 -8.55 -10.52
C GLY A 84 13.77 -9.38 -9.60
N LYS A 85 14.10 -9.50 -8.30
CA LYS A 85 13.38 -10.38 -7.35
C LYS A 85 11.93 -9.95 -7.17
N GLY A 86 11.65 -8.65 -7.31
CA GLY A 86 10.32 -8.02 -7.24
C GLY A 86 9.58 -7.89 -8.59
N THR A 87 10.21 -8.22 -9.72
CA THR A 87 9.61 -8.05 -11.06
C THR A 87 8.33 -8.85 -11.17
N CYS A 88 7.24 -8.18 -11.53
CA CYS A 88 5.91 -8.75 -11.75
C CYS A 88 5.25 -9.37 -10.49
N LYS A 89 5.81 -9.18 -9.31
CA LYS A 89 5.30 -9.70 -8.03
C LYS A 89 4.64 -8.60 -7.20
N ASN A 90 3.79 -9.03 -6.27
CA ASN A 90 3.26 -8.13 -5.24
C ASN A 90 4.32 -8.00 -4.15
N VAL A 91 4.70 -6.77 -3.83
CA VAL A 91 5.68 -6.43 -2.80
C VAL A 91 4.99 -5.54 -1.76
N GLY A 92 5.03 -5.97 -0.50
CA GLY A 92 4.66 -5.17 0.65
C GLY A 92 5.87 -4.42 1.20
N VAL A 93 5.64 -3.20 1.68
CA VAL A 93 6.64 -2.41 2.41
C VAL A 93 6.22 -2.37 3.87
N TRP A 94 7.14 -2.71 4.77
CA TRP A 94 6.89 -2.69 6.20
C TRP A 94 7.94 -1.88 6.96
N PRO A 95 7.55 -1.23 8.07
CA PRO A 95 8.48 -0.42 8.86
C PRO A 95 9.38 -1.31 9.72
N ARG A 96 10.70 -1.05 9.69
CA ARG A 96 11.71 -1.87 10.39
C ARG A 96 11.83 -1.52 11.87
N ASN A 97 11.79 -0.23 12.20
CA ASN A 97 12.01 0.25 13.58
C ASN A 97 10.70 0.59 14.32
N GLY A 98 9.64 -0.19 14.06
CA GLY A 98 8.34 -0.04 14.71
C GLY A 98 7.32 0.77 13.91
N PRO A 99 6.01 0.67 14.26
CA PRO A 99 4.94 1.32 13.51
C PRO A 99 5.06 2.85 13.53
N ALA A 100 4.62 3.48 12.45
CA ALA A 100 4.51 4.93 12.36
C ALA A 100 3.55 5.48 13.43
N ALA A 101 3.85 6.66 13.96
CA ALA A 101 2.90 7.40 14.78
C ALA A 101 1.66 7.68 13.94
N HIS A 102 0.50 7.26 14.45
CA HIS A 102 -0.77 7.62 13.86
C HIS A 102 -1.07 9.07 14.24
N CYS A 103 -1.40 9.92 13.26
CA CYS A 103 -1.68 11.35 13.49
C CYS A 103 -2.83 11.59 14.50
N PHE A 104 -3.68 10.59 14.79
CA PHE A 104 -4.76 10.71 15.77
C PHE A 104 -4.28 10.69 17.24
N ALA A 105 -3.06 10.22 17.55
CA ALA A 105 -2.56 10.20 18.93
C ALA A 105 -2.03 11.55 19.43
N SER A 106 -1.54 12.41 18.54
CA SER A 106 -0.92 13.69 18.93
C SER A 106 -1.90 14.86 19.01
N ALA A 107 -3.19 14.65 18.71
CA ALA A 107 -4.21 15.71 18.77
C ALA A 107 -4.87 15.86 20.16
N TRP A 108 -4.50 15.02 21.14
CA TRP A 108 -5.04 15.02 22.50
C TRP A 108 -3.95 14.79 23.57
N ALA A 109 -2.82 15.50 23.44
CA ALA A 109 -1.79 15.61 24.47
C ALA A 109 -1.66 17.06 24.93
#